data_AF-A0A1F3NX36-F1
#
_entry.id   AF-A0A1F3NX36-F1
#
_cell.length_a   1.000
_cell.length_b   1.000
_cell.length_c   1.000
_cell.angle_alpha   90.00
_cell.angle_beta   90.00
_cell.angle_gamma   90.00
#
_symmetry.space_group_name_H-M   'P 1'
#
loop_
_entity.id
_entity.type
_entity.pdbx_description
1 polymer ?
#
loop_
_entity_poly.entity_id
_entity_poly.type
_entity_poly.pdbx_seq_one_letter_code
_entity_poly.pdbx_strand_id
1 'polypeptide(L)'
;MKNYILWFLIMFLSSCSVYRINKRNLSWRYIDNLQYNYDLDTLNNKIVLGDNYKHHYLFINPQNGSLVQETKDSLYKIKNLRDGLMSTDSLRYFVKRRTLYTIHTNEEFGYTNLKLISADPRYRGENYRHFITLKRKSDLKEFKIKFRKAFFESIYDIIPRGSSDIIIQFSSSMDTLYHQEIGLLNLNAIIKKR
;
A
#
# COMPACT_ATOMS: atom_id res chain seq x y z
N MET A 1 19.21 -40.64 11.34
CA MET A 1 18.23 -39.75 12.01
C MET A 1 18.79 -38.35 12.32
N LYS A 2 19.55 -37.70 11.42
CA LYS A 2 20.12 -36.35 11.67
C LYS A 2 19.53 -35.22 10.80
N ASN A 3 18.73 -35.54 9.78
CA ASN A 3 18.16 -34.54 8.85
C ASN A 3 16.76 -34.04 9.23
N TYR A 4 16.03 -34.76 10.10
CA TYR A 4 14.67 -34.37 10.49
C TYR A 4 14.65 -33.20 11.48
N ILE A 5 15.65 -33.10 12.36
CA ILE A 5 15.77 -31.99 13.32
C ILE A 5 16.06 -30.68 12.57
N LEU A 6 16.86 -30.72 11.50
CA LEU A 6 17.17 -29.55 10.67
C LEU A 6 15.94 -29.07 9.90
N TRP A 7 15.15 -29.97 9.32
CA TRP A 7 13.87 -29.63 8.69
C TRP A 7 12.83 -29.10 9.68
N PHE A 8 12.78 -29.66 10.90
CA PHE A 8 11.89 -29.18 11.96
C PHE A 8 12.30 -27.79 12.46
N LEU A 9 13.61 -27.50 12.56
CA LEU A 9 14.12 -26.15 12.88
C LEU A 9 13.80 -25.14 11.77
N ILE A 10 13.96 -25.53 10.49
CA ILE A 10 13.65 -24.68 9.34
C ILE A 10 12.14 -24.37 9.27
N MET A 11 11.27 -25.35 9.59
CA MET A 11 9.83 -25.12 9.65
C MET A 11 9.41 -24.19 10.79
N PHE A 12 10.08 -24.24 11.95
CA PHE A 12 9.83 -23.32 13.06
C PHE A 12 10.33 -21.89 12.84
N LEU A 13 11.30 -21.68 11.94
CA LEU A 13 11.81 -20.36 11.56
C LEU A 13 10.92 -19.60 10.57
N SER A 14 9.87 -20.23 10.03
CA SER A 14 8.92 -19.59 9.11
C SER A 14 7.71 -18.94 9.80
N SER A 15 7.86 -18.45 11.03
CA SER A 15 6.78 -17.71 11.71
C SER A 15 6.56 -16.35 11.03
N CYS A 16 5.59 -16.30 10.11
CA CYS A 16 5.11 -15.06 9.50
C CYS A 16 4.65 -14.12 10.62
N SER A 17 5.38 -13.03 10.82
CA SER A 17 5.09 -12.08 11.89
C SER A 17 3.91 -11.20 11.47
N VAL A 18 2.85 -11.19 12.28
CA VAL A 18 1.60 -10.46 11.96
C VAL A 18 1.50 -9.17 12.76
N TYR A 19 1.32 -8.06 12.06
CA TYR A 19 1.14 -6.72 12.61
C TYR A 19 -0.26 -6.22 12.27
N ARG A 20 -0.86 -5.46 13.18
CA ARG A 20 -2.19 -4.84 13.00
C ARG A 20 -2.02 -3.34 13.07
N ILE A 21 -2.60 -2.62 12.11
CA ILE A 21 -2.43 -1.17 12.03
C ILE A 21 -3.77 -0.42 12.01
N ASN A 22 -3.74 0.77 12.59
CA ASN A 22 -4.79 1.79 12.57
C ASN A 22 -4.21 3.15 12.12
N LYS A 23 -5.04 4.20 12.05
CA LYS A 23 -4.62 5.53 11.54
C LYS A 23 -3.42 6.13 12.28
N ARG A 24 -3.26 5.91 13.59
CA ARG A 24 -2.09 6.38 14.37
C ARG A 24 -0.76 5.69 14.03
N ASN A 25 -0.79 4.62 13.23
CA ASN A 25 0.43 4.00 12.73
C ASN A 25 0.97 4.70 11.47
N LEU A 26 0.17 5.58 10.86
CA LEU A 26 0.63 6.41 9.75
C LEU A 26 1.52 7.53 10.30
N SER A 27 2.65 7.75 9.66
CA SER A 27 3.60 8.81 10.03
C SER A 27 2.99 10.20 9.80
N TRP A 28 2.22 10.33 8.73
CA TRP A 28 1.34 11.45 8.44
C TRP A 28 0.18 10.97 7.59
N ARG A 29 -0.83 11.84 7.46
CA ARG A 29 -2.01 11.58 6.64
C ARG A 29 -2.49 12.88 6.01
N TYR A 30 -2.69 12.85 4.70
CA TYR A 30 -3.42 13.86 3.95
C TYR A 30 -4.85 13.38 3.71
N ILE A 31 -5.81 14.26 3.94
CA ILE A 31 -7.23 14.01 3.66
C ILE A 31 -7.59 15.01 2.60
N ASP A 32 -8.01 14.51 1.45
CA ASP A 32 -8.61 15.37 0.45
C ASP A 32 -10.13 15.40 0.64
N ASN A 33 -10.70 16.59 0.63
CA ASN A 33 -12.15 16.79 0.72
C ASN A 33 -12.81 16.91 -0.67
N LEU A 34 -12.10 16.64 -1.77
CA LEU A 34 -12.60 16.92 -3.11
C LEU A 34 -13.25 15.69 -3.77
N GLN A 35 -14.18 16.01 -4.67
CA GLN A 35 -15.10 15.09 -5.34
C GLN A 35 -14.47 14.29 -6.50
N TYR A 36 -13.14 14.13 -6.53
CA TYR A 36 -12.44 13.55 -7.67
C TYR A 36 -11.86 12.19 -7.33
N ASN A 37 -11.82 11.31 -8.33
CA ASN A 37 -11.16 10.02 -8.20
C ASN A 37 -9.74 10.18 -8.73
N TYR A 38 -8.79 10.38 -7.82
CA TYR A 38 -7.41 10.63 -8.19
C TYR A 38 -6.64 9.31 -8.39
N ASP A 39 -5.79 9.28 -9.40
CA ASP A 39 -4.71 8.32 -9.50
C ASP A 39 -3.51 8.81 -8.66
N LEU A 40 -2.79 7.88 -8.04
CA LEU A 40 -1.63 8.14 -7.20
C LEU A 40 -0.34 7.86 -8.00
N ASP A 41 0.64 8.77 -7.90
CA ASP A 41 1.98 8.60 -8.46
C ASP A 41 3.04 9.32 -7.61
N THR A 42 4.31 9.15 -7.96
CA THR A 42 5.44 9.90 -7.40
C THR A 42 6.23 10.59 -8.52
N LEU A 43 6.41 11.91 -8.42
CA LEU A 43 7.13 12.71 -9.41
C LEU A 43 8.07 13.69 -8.71
N ASN A 44 9.34 13.75 -9.12
CA ASN A 44 10.33 14.70 -8.59
C ASN A 44 10.37 14.74 -7.05
N ASN A 45 10.40 13.57 -6.40
CA ASN A 45 10.34 13.44 -4.94
C ASN A 45 9.08 14.03 -4.28
N LYS A 46 8.01 14.26 -5.03
CA LYS A 46 6.68 14.60 -4.51
C LYS A 46 5.73 13.44 -4.74
N ILE A 47 4.68 13.40 -3.94
CA ILE A 47 3.53 12.52 -4.18
C ILE A 47 2.54 13.31 -5.01
N VAL A 48 2.00 12.72 -6.06
CA VAL A 48 1.02 13.37 -6.93
C VAL A 48 -0.28 12.59 -6.87
N LEU A 49 -1.37 13.30 -6.56
CA LEU A 49 -2.73 12.85 -6.83
C LEU A 49 -3.22 13.56 -8.08
N GLY A 50 -3.77 12.84 -9.05
CA GLY A 50 -4.20 13.45 -10.30
C GLY A 50 -5.43 12.82 -10.92
N ASP A 51 -6.35 13.66 -11.39
CA ASP A 51 -7.45 13.27 -12.27
C ASP A 51 -7.03 13.67 -13.68
N ASN A 52 -6.56 12.69 -14.46
CA ASN A 52 -6.09 12.92 -15.82
C ASN A 52 -7.18 13.44 -16.77
N TYR A 53 -8.45 13.15 -16.49
CA TYR A 53 -9.56 13.60 -17.30
C TYR A 53 -9.89 15.07 -17.04
N LYS A 54 -9.84 15.49 -15.77
CA LYS A 54 -10.11 16.88 -15.37
C LYS A 54 -8.86 17.75 -15.29
N HIS A 55 -7.70 17.17 -15.60
CA HIS A 55 -6.38 17.79 -15.53
C HIS A 55 -6.09 18.43 -14.18
N HIS A 56 -6.57 17.83 -13.09
CA HIS A 56 -6.44 18.39 -11.76
C HIS A 56 -5.45 17.58 -10.93
N TYR A 57 -4.41 18.24 -10.43
CA TYR A 57 -3.28 17.58 -9.76
C TYR A 57 -2.92 18.26 -8.44
N LEU A 58 -2.75 17.44 -7.41
CA LEU A 58 -2.32 17.83 -6.08
C LEU A 58 -0.93 17.24 -5.81
N PHE A 59 0.00 18.10 -5.45
CA PHE A 59 1.36 17.72 -5.08
C PHE A 59 1.49 17.73 -3.57
N ILE A 60 1.78 16.57 -2.99
CA ILE A 60 1.89 16.37 -1.55
C ILE A 60 3.36 16.16 -1.19
N ASN A 61 3.77 16.84 -0.12
CA ASN A 61 5.09 16.74 0.47
C ASN A 61 5.22 15.36 1.17
N PRO A 62 6.16 14.48 0.75
CA PRO A 62 6.26 13.15 1.33
C PRO A 62 6.82 13.13 2.76
N GLN A 63 7.43 14.21 3.25
CA GLN A 63 7.99 14.27 4.60
C GLN A 63 6.92 14.48 5.67
N ASN A 64 5.88 15.28 5.38
CA ASN A 64 4.88 15.68 6.36
C ASN A 64 3.42 15.55 5.88
N GLY A 65 3.19 15.20 4.61
CA GLY A 65 1.86 15.09 4.02
C GLY A 65 1.19 16.42 3.71
N SER A 66 1.89 17.55 3.76
CA SER A 66 1.30 18.86 3.44
C SER A 66 1.11 19.03 1.93
N LEU A 67 0.01 19.68 1.52
CA LEU A 67 -0.14 20.13 0.14
C LEU A 67 0.95 21.16 -0.19
N VAL A 68 1.71 20.89 -1.24
CA VAL A 68 2.75 21.77 -1.77
C VAL A 68 2.18 22.67 -2.85
N GLN A 69 1.39 22.09 -3.75
CA GLN A 69 0.87 22.78 -4.92
C GLN A 69 -0.39 22.07 -5.42
N GLU A 70 -1.32 22.85 -5.93
CA GLU A 70 -2.46 22.40 -6.72
C GLU A 70 -2.35 23.01 -8.13
N THR A 71 -2.63 22.24 -9.17
CA THR A 71 -2.63 22.73 -10.55
C THR A 71 -3.76 22.12 -11.37
N LYS A 72 -4.23 22.88 -12.36
CA LYS A 72 -5.23 22.48 -13.35
C LYS A 72 -4.63 22.49 -14.76
N ASP A 73 -3.52 21.78 -14.92
CA ASP A 73 -2.69 21.85 -16.11
C ASP A 73 -2.60 20.48 -16.79
N SER A 74 -2.96 20.44 -18.08
CA SER A 74 -3.01 19.23 -18.90
C SER A 74 -1.63 18.67 -19.25
N LEU A 75 -0.55 19.41 -18.98
CA LEU A 75 0.83 18.97 -19.19
C LEU A 75 1.25 17.89 -18.17
N TYR A 76 0.65 17.86 -16.98
CA TYR A 76 0.99 16.89 -15.94
C TYR A 76 0.20 15.59 -16.07
N LYS A 77 0.23 14.92 -17.23
CA LYS A 77 -0.40 13.60 -17.33
C LYS A 77 0.32 12.62 -16.41
N ILE A 78 -0.34 12.22 -15.32
CA ILE A 78 0.08 11.04 -14.57
C ILE A 78 -0.05 9.90 -15.58
N LYS A 79 1.07 9.30 -15.98
CA LYS A 79 0.98 8.05 -16.75
C LYS A 79 0.23 7.10 -15.83
N ASN A 80 -0.95 6.64 -16.26
CA ASN A 80 -1.69 5.65 -15.51
C ASN A 80 -0.70 4.56 -15.09
N LEU A 81 -0.33 4.52 -13.80
CA LEU A 81 0.23 3.31 -13.24
C LEU A 81 -0.83 2.20 -13.29
N ARG A 82 -2.08 2.50 -13.68
CA ARG A 82 -3.03 1.49 -14.14
C ARG A 82 -2.72 0.87 -15.50
N ASP A 83 -2.15 1.60 -16.44
CA ASP A 83 -1.57 1.04 -17.67
C ASP A 83 -0.18 0.42 -17.39
N GLY A 84 0.42 0.74 -16.24
CA GLY A 84 1.57 0.06 -15.62
C GLY A 84 1.22 -1.13 -14.70
N LEU A 85 -0.05 -1.25 -14.28
CA LEU A 85 -0.68 -2.44 -13.66
C LEU A 85 -1.35 -3.31 -14.74
N MET A 86 -1.35 -2.82 -15.98
CA MET A 86 -1.57 -3.56 -17.21
C MET A 86 -0.36 -3.50 -18.15
N SER A 87 0.82 -3.10 -17.63
CA SER A 87 2.07 -3.48 -18.29
C SER A 87 2.30 -4.94 -17.94
N THR A 88 2.97 -5.64 -18.83
CA THR A 88 3.11 -7.10 -18.93
C THR A 88 3.55 -7.84 -17.65
N ASP A 89 3.86 -7.15 -16.54
CA ASP A 89 4.51 -7.72 -15.36
C ASP A 89 3.71 -7.72 -14.04
N SER A 90 2.54 -7.09 -13.93
CA SER A 90 1.70 -7.23 -12.71
C SER A 90 0.62 -8.31 -12.88
N LEU A 91 0.89 -9.50 -12.35
CA LEU A 91 -0.10 -10.59 -12.32
C LEU A 91 -1.13 -10.36 -11.20
N ARG A 92 -2.38 -10.08 -11.61
CA ARG A 92 -3.56 -10.08 -10.73
C ARG A 92 -4.10 -11.50 -10.64
N TYR A 93 -3.92 -12.15 -9.48
CA TYR A 93 -4.48 -13.49 -9.25
C TYR A 93 -5.83 -13.39 -8.52
N PHE A 94 -6.86 -13.98 -9.11
CA PHE A 94 -8.15 -14.18 -8.45
C PHE A 94 -8.17 -15.54 -7.75
N VAL A 95 -7.82 -15.56 -6.46
CA VAL A 95 -7.95 -16.79 -5.66
C VAL A 95 -9.33 -16.78 -5.00
N LYS A 96 -10.29 -17.50 -5.60
CA LYS A 96 -11.63 -17.82 -5.06
C LYS A 96 -12.34 -16.69 -4.26
N ARG A 97 -12.40 -15.46 -4.80
CA ARG A 97 -13.02 -14.23 -4.22
C ARG A 97 -12.08 -13.30 -3.42
N ARG A 98 -10.76 -13.45 -3.53
CA ARG A 98 -9.77 -12.45 -3.05
C ARG A 98 -9.00 -11.89 -4.22
N THR A 99 -8.78 -10.58 -4.22
CA THR A 99 -7.90 -9.94 -5.20
C THR A 99 -6.50 -9.83 -4.61
N LEU A 100 -5.52 -10.42 -5.28
CA LEU A 100 -4.10 -10.31 -4.96
C LEU A 100 -3.42 -9.41 -6.00
N TYR A 101 -2.77 -8.35 -5.53
CA TYR A 101 -1.91 -7.48 -6.33
C TYR A 101 -0.46 -7.72 -5.89
N THR A 102 0.41 -8.03 -6.84
CA THR A 102 1.86 -8.07 -6.59
C THR A 102 2.43 -6.73 -7.01
N ILE A 103 3.18 -6.09 -6.11
CA ILE A 103 3.82 -4.80 -6.36
C ILE A 103 5.32 -5.03 -6.48
N HIS A 104 5.85 -4.68 -7.64
CA HIS A 104 7.28 -4.71 -7.87
C HIS A 104 7.97 -3.58 -7.14
N THR A 105 9.09 -3.89 -6.53
CA THR A 105 9.87 -2.98 -5.70
C THR A 105 11.24 -2.81 -6.33
N ASN A 106 11.75 -1.58 -6.38
CA ASN A 106 13.10 -1.33 -6.85
C ASN A 106 14.16 -1.91 -5.87
N GLU A 107 15.44 -1.76 -6.24
CA GLU A 107 16.55 -2.28 -5.43
C GLU A 107 16.65 -1.58 -4.07
N GLU A 108 16.38 -0.27 -4.02
CA GLU A 108 16.48 0.56 -2.80
C GLU A 108 15.48 0.15 -1.71
N PHE A 109 14.30 -0.34 -2.10
CA PHE A 109 13.29 -0.76 -1.13
C PHE A 109 13.75 -2.00 -0.37
N GLY A 110 13.85 -1.92 0.96
CA GLY A 110 14.43 -2.96 1.83
C GLY A 110 13.62 -4.27 1.94
N TYR A 111 12.55 -4.40 1.16
CA TYR A 111 11.62 -5.52 1.18
C TYR A 111 11.38 -6.06 -0.24
N THR A 112 10.98 -7.32 -0.32
CA THR A 112 10.65 -8.05 -1.55
C THR A 112 9.30 -8.76 -1.40
N ASN A 113 8.74 -9.25 -2.50
CA ASN A 113 7.46 -9.96 -2.53
C ASN A 113 6.33 -9.16 -1.88
N LEU A 114 6.30 -7.83 -2.07
CA LEU A 114 5.22 -7.00 -1.56
C LEU A 114 3.94 -7.34 -2.32
N LYS A 115 2.92 -7.78 -1.58
CA LYS A 115 1.61 -8.11 -2.13
C LYS A 115 0.51 -7.46 -1.32
N LEU A 116 -0.43 -6.80 -1.99
CA LEU A 116 -1.67 -6.32 -1.40
C LEU A 116 -2.77 -7.36 -1.62
N ILE A 117 -3.42 -7.77 -0.54
CA ILE A 117 -4.49 -8.75 -0.55
C ILE A 117 -5.75 -8.11 0.03
N SER A 118 -6.79 -8.14 -0.78
CA SER A 118 -8.10 -7.54 -0.45
C SER A 118 -9.17 -8.62 -0.46
N ALA A 119 -9.95 -8.70 0.62
CA ALA A 119 -11.15 -9.52 0.70
C ALA A 119 -12.32 -8.86 -0.07
N ASP A 120 -13.25 -9.67 -0.56
CA ASP A 120 -14.47 -9.20 -1.26
C ASP A 120 -15.24 -8.20 -0.38
N PRO A 121 -15.61 -7.00 -0.90
CA PRO A 121 -16.40 -6.00 -0.19
C PRO A 121 -17.68 -6.51 0.47
N ARG A 122 -18.29 -7.54 -0.11
CA ARG A 122 -19.57 -8.11 0.34
C ARG A 122 -19.43 -8.95 1.62
N TYR A 123 -18.20 -9.30 2.03
CA TYR A 123 -17.95 -10.05 3.25
C TYR A 123 -17.93 -9.10 4.47
N ARG A 124 -19.11 -8.92 5.09
CA ARG A 124 -19.32 -7.92 6.16
C ARG A 124 -18.74 -8.30 7.53
N GLY A 125 -18.35 -9.56 7.76
CA GLY A 125 -17.98 -10.09 9.08
C GLY A 125 -16.52 -9.96 9.52
N GLU A 126 -15.57 -9.61 8.64
CA GLU A 126 -14.15 -9.54 9.01
C GLU A 126 -13.71 -8.12 9.46
N ASN A 127 -13.07 -8.04 10.63
CA ASN A 127 -12.49 -6.80 11.18
C ASN A 127 -11.25 -6.30 10.41
N TYR A 128 -10.72 -7.08 9.49
CA TYR A 128 -9.56 -6.78 8.66
C TYR A 128 -9.88 -7.16 7.21
N ARG A 129 -10.02 -6.16 6.34
CA ARG A 129 -10.43 -6.38 4.94
C ARG A 129 -9.25 -6.40 3.97
N HIS A 130 -8.16 -5.73 4.35
CA HIS A 130 -6.94 -5.61 3.57
C HIS A 130 -5.74 -6.05 4.39
N PHE A 131 -4.76 -6.64 3.71
CA PHE A 131 -3.45 -6.91 4.29
C PHE A 131 -2.37 -6.87 3.24
N ILE A 132 -1.18 -6.46 3.65
CA ILE A 132 0.03 -6.62 2.85
C ILE A 132 0.87 -7.77 3.39
N THR A 133 1.49 -8.52 2.49
CA THR A 133 2.55 -9.50 2.81
C THR A 133 3.82 -9.06 2.13
N LEU A 134 4.95 -9.23 2.81
CA LEU A 134 6.28 -8.85 2.31
C LEU A 134 7.37 -9.64 3.04
N LYS A 135 8.56 -9.73 2.43
CA LYS A 135 9.75 -10.30 3.06
C LYS A 135 10.85 -9.25 3.14
N ARG A 136 11.55 -9.14 4.27
CA ARG A 136 12.69 -8.22 4.37
C ARG A 136 13.88 -8.80 3.62
N LYS A 137 14.57 -7.98 2.81
CA LYS A 137 15.68 -8.46 1.97
C LYS A 137 16.87 -8.99 2.79
N SER A 138 17.14 -8.41 3.95
CA SER A 138 18.32 -8.75 4.76
C SER A 138 18.29 -10.13 5.41
N ASP A 139 17.11 -10.62 5.80
CA ASP A 139 16.94 -11.86 6.57
C ASP A 139 15.85 -12.78 6.00
N LEU A 140 15.25 -12.39 4.87
CA LEU A 140 14.12 -13.07 4.21
C LEU A 140 12.91 -13.34 5.12
N LYS A 141 12.84 -12.70 6.29
CA LYS A 141 11.77 -12.89 7.25
C LYS A 141 10.46 -12.39 6.66
N GLU A 142 9.40 -13.18 6.80
CA GLU A 142 8.09 -12.86 6.27
C GLU A 142 7.25 -12.07 7.28
N PHE A 143 6.60 -11.04 6.76
CA PHE A 143 5.75 -10.12 7.52
C PHE A 143 4.39 -10.00 6.87
N LYS A 144 3.35 -9.92 7.70
CA LYS A 144 1.98 -9.62 7.30
C LYS A 144 1.47 -8.43 8.08
N ILE A 145 1.02 -7.39 7.40
CA ILE A 145 0.41 -6.22 8.02
C ILE A 145 -1.07 -6.20 7.68
N LYS A 146 -1.93 -6.29 8.69
CA LYS A 146 -3.39 -6.29 8.57
C LYS A 146 -3.95 -4.88 8.86
N PHE A 147 -4.78 -4.38 7.97
CA PHE A 147 -5.43 -3.08 8.09
C PHE A 147 -6.80 -3.25 8.72
N ARG A 148 -7.04 -2.54 9.84
CA ARG A 148 -8.34 -2.61 10.52
C ARG A 148 -9.40 -1.92 9.68
N LYS A 149 -10.45 -2.66 9.33
CA LYS A 149 -11.54 -2.23 8.44
C LYS A 149 -12.13 -0.88 8.80
N ALA A 150 -12.44 -0.65 10.08
CA ALA A 150 -13.00 0.61 10.59
C ALA A 150 -12.17 1.88 10.28
N PHE A 151 -10.90 1.71 9.89
CA PHE A 151 -10.00 2.81 9.56
C PHE A 151 -9.53 2.82 8.11
N PHE A 152 -9.64 1.67 7.44
CA PHE A 152 -9.16 1.40 6.08
C PHE A 152 -10.21 0.51 5.40
N GLU A 153 -11.37 1.09 5.14
CA GLU A 153 -12.52 0.37 4.59
C GLU A 153 -12.22 -0.12 3.16
N SER A 154 -11.49 0.69 2.39
CA SER A 154 -10.95 0.33 1.08
C SER A 154 -9.50 0.80 0.97
N ILE A 155 -8.61 -0.03 0.44
CA ILE A 155 -7.27 0.37 -0.02
C ILE A 155 -7.25 0.29 -1.54
N TYR A 156 -6.95 1.41 -2.18
CA TYR A 156 -6.99 1.56 -3.64
C TYR A 156 -5.63 1.30 -4.25
N ASP A 157 -4.57 1.82 -3.63
CA ASP A 157 -3.21 1.72 -4.15
C ASP A 157 -2.17 1.77 -3.03
N ILE A 158 -1.00 1.20 -3.30
CA ILE A 158 0.20 1.33 -2.47
C ILE A 158 1.46 1.50 -3.30
N ILE A 159 2.28 2.49 -2.95
CA ILE A 159 3.54 2.79 -3.64
C ILE A 159 4.71 2.62 -2.65
N PRO A 160 5.63 1.68 -2.91
CA PRO A 160 6.90 1.58 -2.18
C PRO A 160 7.74 2.83 -2.38
N ARG A 161 8.36 3.33 -1.31
CA ARG A 161 9.20 4.51 -1.36
C ARG A 161 10.42 4.39 -0.45
N GLY A 162 11.57 4.79 -0.97
CA GLY A 162 12.83 4.79 -0.23
C GLY A 162 13.15 3.40 0.30
N SER A 163 13.77 3.32 1.48
CA SER A 163 14.20 2.04 2.04
C SER A 163 13.12 1.26 2.78
N SER A 164 12.07 1.91 3.30
CA SER A 164 11.07 1.23 4.13
C SER A 164 9.68 1.83 4.14
N ASP A 165 9.43 2.88 3.36
CA ASP A 165 8.16 3.58 3.43
C ASP A 165 7.20 3.06 2.37
N ILE A 166 5.92 3.01 2.71
CA ILE A 166 4.84 2.73 1.77
C ILE A 166 3.85 3.90 1.83
N ILE A 167 3.60 4.51 0.69
CA ILE A 167 2.49 5.45 0.52
C ILE A 167 1.24 4.61 0.26
N ILE A 168 0.14 4.91 0.94
CA ILE A 168 -1.11 4.15 0.85
C ILE A 168 -2.24 5.12 0.52
N GLN A 169 -2.97 4.83 -0.55
CA GLN A 169 -4.22 5.49 -0.89
C GLN A 169 -5.39 4.62 -0.41
N PHE A 170 -6.27 5.20 0.41
CA PHE A 170 -7.35 4.45 1.06
C PHE A 170 -8.59 5.33 1.31
N SER A 171 -9.71 4.70 1.67
CA SER A 171 -10.87 5.39 2.24
C SER A 171 -11.23 4.77 3.58
N SER A 172 -11.68 5.60 4.51
CA SER A 172 -12.24 5.14 5.79
C SER A 172 -13.75 4.95 5.77
N SER A 173 -14.42 5.29 4.67
CA SER A 173 -15.87 5.17 4.51
C SER A 173 -16.24 4.15 3.43
N MET A 174 -17.39 3.47 3.60
CA MET A 174 -17.89 2.51 2.61
C MET A 174 -18.39 3.16 1.31
N ASP A 175 -18.83 4.42 1.39
CA ASP A 175 -19.84 4.93 0.45
C ASP A 175 -19.39 6.04 -0.50
N THR A 176 -18.10 6.38 -0.57
CA THR A 176 -17.68 7.45 -1.47
C THR A 176 -16.32 7.19 -2.09
N LEU A 177 -16.31 7.05 -3.42
CA LEU A 177 -15.13 7.32 -4.26
C LEU A 177 -14.55 8.74 -4.03
N TYR A 178 -15.30 9.60 -3.34
CA TYR A 178 -15.08 11.02 -3.09
C TYR A 178 -14.37 11.36 -1.76
N HIS A 179 -14.04 10.38 -0.92
CA HIS A 179 -13.25 10.62 0.31
C HIS A 179 -12.00 9.74 0.26
N GLN A 180 -10.98 10.26 -0.40
CA GLN A 180 -9.69 9.60 -0.55
C GLN A 180 -8.69 10.19 0.44
N GLU A 181 -8.06 9.30 1.19
CA GLU A 181 -7.01 9.61 2.14
C GLU A 181 -5.69 9.04 1.60
N ILE A 182 -4.60 9.77 1.81
CA ILE A 182 -3.25 9.22 1.64
C ILE A 182 -2.56 9.21 2.99
N GLY A 183 -1.85 8.13 3.28
CA GLY A 183 -0.97 8.05 4.43
C GLY A 183 0.39 7.48 4.09
N LEU A 184 1.38 7.84 4.90
CA LEU A 184 2.70 7.23 4.86
C LEU A 184 2.85 6.20 5.97
N LEU A 185 3.23 4.99 5.58
CA LEU A 185 3.48 3.88 6.47
C LEU A 185 4.98 3.58 6.50
N ASN A 186 5.65 3.80 7.63
CA ASN A 186 7.04 3.39 7.80
C ASN A 186 7.10 1.94 8.32
N LEU A 187 7.50 1.00 7.44
CA LEU A 187 7.53 -0.42 7.78
C LEU A 187 8.51 -0.74 8.91
N ASN A 188 9.66 -0.07 8.93
CA ASN A 188 10.66 -0.27 9.97
C ASN A 188 10.11 0.14 11.35
N ALA A 189 9.39 1.25 11.44
CA ALA A 189 8.76 1.69 12.69
C ALA A 189 7.66 0.74 13.17
N ILE A 190 6.92 0.11 12.25
CA ILE A 190 5.87 -0.87 12.59
C ILE A 190 6.48 -2.18 13.05
N ILE A 191 7.51 -2.64 12.33
CA ILE A 191 8.11 -3.95 12.56
C ILE A 191 9.04 -3.93 13.78
N LYS A 192 9.69 -2.79 14.09
CA LYS A 192 10.53 -2.58 15.31
C LYS A 192 9.74 -2.37 16.60
N LYS A 193 8.42 -2.12 16.56
CA LYS A 193 7.59 -1.87 17.76
C LYS A 193 7.41 -3.11 18.69
N ARG A 194 8.28 -4.12 18.58
CA ARG A 194 8.32 -5.32 19.42
C ARG A 194 9.75 -5.71 19.72
#